data_AF-A0A7W6A1H5-F1
#
_entry.id   AF-A0A7W6A1H5-F1
#
_cell.length_a   1.000
_cell.length_b   1.000
_cell.length_c   1.000
_cell.angle_alpha   90.00
_cell.angle_beta   90.00
_cell.angle_gamma   90.00
#
_symmetry.space_group_name_H-M   'P 1'
#
loop_
_entity.id
_entity.type
_entity.pdbx_description
1 polymer ?
#
loop_
_entity_poly.entity_id
_entity_poly.type
_entity_poly.pdbx_seq_one_letter_code
_entity_poly.pdbx_strand_id
1 'polypeptide(L)' 'MVKRKHQLLTESERDQILAIPTDRDHLARLYSFEPSDIDIIGARRERRNRLGVALQLALLRHPGTT' A
#
# COMPACT_ATOMS: atom_id res chain seq x y z
N MET A 1 -3.95 -27.22 13.61
CA MET A 1 -3.30 -26.04 12.99
C MET A 1 -1.81 -26.14 13.17
N VAL A 2 -1.05 -26.28 12.07
CA VAL A 2 0.42 -26.36 12.12
C VAL A 2 0.99 -24.97 12.40
N LYS A 3 1.58 -24.75 13.58
CA LYS A 3 2.33 -23.52 13.89
C LYS A 3 3.52 -23.41 12.93
N ARG A 4 3.45 -22.51 11.94
CA ARG A 4 4.62 -22.18 11.11
C ARG A 4 5.67 -21.52 12.01
N LYS A 5 6.89 -22.04 11.98
CA LYS A 5 7.95 -21.83 12.99
C LYS A 5 8.49 -20.39 13.15
N HIS A 6 7.92 -19.37 12.49
CA HIS A 6 8.41 -17.98 12.52
C HIS A 6 7.33 -16.89 12.35
N GLN A 7 6.07 -17.15 12.71
CA GLN A 7 5.07 -16.08 12.75
C GLN A 7 5.18 -15.33 14.08
N LEU A 8 5.89 -14.18 14.06
CA LEU A 8 6.10 -13.33 15.24
C LEU A 8 4.82 -12.59 15.66
N LEU A 9 3.94 -12.31 14.70
CA LEU A 9 2.69 -11.60 14.90
C LEU A 9 1.50 -12.57 14.79
N THR A 10 0.55 -12.39 15.69
CA THR A 10 -0.83 -12.89 15.57
C THR A 10 -1.52 -12.27 14.35
N GLU A 11 -2.66 -12.84 13.95
CA GLU A 11 -3.46 -12.30 12.85
C GLU A 11 -3.95 -10.88 13.15
N SER A 12 -4.40 -10.62 14.38
CA SER A 12 -4.84 -9.28 14.79
C SER A 12 -3.69 -8.26 14.80
N GLU A 13 -2.50 -8.63 15.28
CA GLU A 13 -1.33 -7.75 15.24
C GLU A 13 -0.87 -7.48 13.82
N ARG A 14 -0.97 -8.48 12.94
CA ARG A 14 -0.70 -8.30 11.52
C ARG A 14 -1.69 -7.34 10.88
N ASP A 15 -2.98 -7.48 11.17
CA ASP A 15 -3.99 -6.58 10.63
C ASP A 15 -3.77 -5.14 11.11
N GLN A 16 -3.36 -4.93 12.36
CA GLN A 16 -3.05 -3.58 12.85
C GLN A 16 -1.86 -2.92 12.14
N ILE A 17 -0.90 -3.71 11.66
CA ILE A 17 0.34 -3.19 11.06
C ILE A 17 0.26 -3.15 9.52
N LEU A 18 -0.41 -4.13 8.91
CA LEU A 18 -0.45 -4.35 7.47
C LEU A 18 -1.84 -4.10 6.85
N ALA A 19 -2.82 -3.62 7.62
CA ALA A 19 -4.07 -3.20 7.02
C ALA A 19 -3.87 -1.93 6.18
N ILE A 20 -4.65 -1.87 5.10
CA ILE A 20 -4.82 -0.64 4.34
C ILE A 20 -5.69 0.30 5.19
N PRO A 21 -5.27 1.55 5.43
CA PRO A 21 -6.08 2.51 6.16
C PRO A 21 -7.39 2.80 5.42
N THR A 22 -8.49 2.86 6.16
CA THR A 22 -9.82 3.17 5.62
C THR A 22 -10.27 4.59 5.91
N ASP A 23 -9.61 5.26 6.88
CA ASP A 23 -9.86 6.65 7.19
C ASP A 23 -9.09 7.59 6.25
N ARG A 24 -9.66 8.78 6.05
CA ARG A 24 -9.15 9.74 5.06
C ARG A 24 -7.81 10.34 5.44
N ASP A 25 -7.54 10.52 6.73
CA ASP A 25 -6.34 11.22 7.19
C ASP A 25 -5.12 10.33 7.02
N HIS A 26 -5.21 9.05 7.37
CA HIS A 26 -4.14 8.09 7.13
C HIS A 26 -3.96 7.81 5.63
N LEU A 27 -5.04 7.76 4.85
CA LEU A 27 -4.93 7.68 3.38
C LEU A 27 -4.21 8.90 2.80
N ALA A 28 -4.57 10.12 3.20
CA ALA A 28 -3.90 11.33 2.74
C ALA A 28 -2.41 11.33 3.13
N ARG A 29 -2.06 10.81 4.31
CA ARG A 29 -0.68 10.76 4.78
C ARG A 29 0.17 9.68 4.11
N LEU A 30 -0.41 8.51 3.85
CA LEU A 30 0.34 7.31 3.45
C LEU A 30 0.18 6.96 1.96
N TYR A 31 -0.87 7.46 1.31
CA TYR A 31 -1.24 7.16 -0.08
C TYR A 31 -1.22 8.42 -0.98
N SER A 32 -0.59 9.50 -0.53
CA SER A 32 -0.32 10.66 -1.40
C SER A 32 0.94 10.44 -2.24
N PHE A 33 0.92 11.00 -3.44
CA PHE A 33 1.98 10.85 -4.44
C PHE A 33 2.82 12.13 -4.53
N GLU A 34 4.12 11.96 -4.68
CA GLU A 34 5.03 13.05 -5.03
C GLU A 34 4.96 13.33 -6.54
N PRO A 35 5.44 14.50 -7.01
CA PRO A 35 5.42 14.83 -8.45
C PRO A 35 6.06 13.75 -9.34
N SER A 36 7.15 13.13 -8.89
CA SER A 36 7.83 12.04 -9.59
C SER A 36 6.94 10.79 -9.78
N ASP A 37 6.09 10.48 -8.80
CA ASP A 37 5.14 9.38 -8.89
C ASP A 37 4.03 9.71 -9.90
N ILE A 38 3.58 10.96 -9.91
CA ILE A 38 2.57 11.44 -10.85
C ILE A 38 3.07 11.30 -12.29
N ASP A 39 4.36 11.55 -12.55
CA ASP A 39 4.97 11.33 -13.86
C ASP A 39 4.95 9.84 -14.26
N ILE A 40 5.32 8.94 -13.33
CA ILE A 40 5.29 7.48 -13.55
C ILE A 40 3.86 6.98 -13.83
N ILE A 41 2.90 7.47 -13.05
CA ILE A 41 1.48 7.14 -13.22
C ILE A 41 0.98 7.68 -14.57
N GLY A 42 1.29 8.94 -14.87
CA GLY A 42 0.89 9.66 -16.09
C GLY A 42 1.40 9.03 -17.38
N ALA A 43 2.55 8.36 -17.33
CA ALA A 43 3.12 7.62 -18.46
C ALA A 43 2.24 6.45 -18.96
N ARG A 44 1.22 6.03 -18.20
CA ARG A 44 0.27 4.98 -18.64
C ARG A 44 -0.84 5.56 -19.51
N ARG A 45 -1.13 4.90 -20.63
CA ARG A 45 -2.12 5.36 -21.63
C ARG A 45 -3.56 5.34 -21.11
N GLU A 46 -3.97 4.28 -20.42
CA GLU A 46 -5.36 4.08 -20.00
C GLU A 46 -5.58 4.44 -18.53
N ARG A 47 -6.74 5.03 -18.21
CA ARG A 47 -7.10 5.42 -16.83
C ARG A 47 -7.03 4.26 -15.84
N ARG A 48 -7.47 3.06 -16.24
CA ARG A 48 -7.37 1.84 -15.41
C ARG A 48 -5.92 1.46 -15.09
N ASN A 49 -5.00 1.67 -16.04
CA ASN A 49 -3.58 1.37 -15.84
C ASN A 49 -2.92 2.42 -14.95
N ARG A 50 -3.33 3.69 -15.08
CA ARG A 50 -2.91 4.77 -14.15
C ARG A 50 -3.32 4.44 -12.72
N LEU A 51 -4.58 4.05 -12.52
CA LEU A 51 -5.09 3.66 -11.20
C LEU A 51 -4.36 2.43 -10.64
N GLY A 52 -4.17 1.38 -11.45
CA GLY A 52 -3.47 0.18 -11.03
C GLY A 52 -2.04 0.46 -10.59
N VAL A 53 -1.29 1.26 -11.36
CA VAL A 53 0.08 1.67 -11.01
C VAL A 53 0.10 2.55 -9.76
N ALA A 54 -0.82 3.51 -9.64
CA ALA A 54 -0.93 4.34 -8.44
C ALA A 54 -1.13 3.48 -7.19
N LEU A 55 -2.08 2.53 -7.23
CA LEU A 55 -2.32 1.61 -6.11
C LEU A 55 -1.09 0.75 -5.80
N GLN A 56 -0.38 0.25 -6.82
CA GLN A 56 0.85 -0.52 -6.63
C GLN A 56 1.96 0.31 -5.96
N LEU A 57 2.19 1.54 -6.42
CA LEU A 57 3.19 2.44 -5.84
C LEU A 57 2.87 2.76 -4.38
N ALA A 58 1.60 3.02 -4.06
CA ALA A 58 1.18 3.30 -2.69
C ALA A 58 1.35 2.06 -1.78
N LEU A 59 0.94 0.88 -2.24
CA LEU A 59 1.04 -0.37 -1.45
C LEU A 59 2.48 -0.82 -1.21
N LEU A 60 3.37 -0.58 -2.18
CA LEU A 60 4.80 -0.81 -2.00
C LEU A 60 5.41 0.09 -0.93
N ARG A 61 4.88 1.31 -0.75
CA ARG A 61 5.32 2.26 0.30
C ARG A 61 4.69 2.01 1.65
N HIS A 62 3.42 1.65 1.66
CA HIS A 62 2.69 1.36 2.87
C HIS A 62 1.56 0.36 2.59
N PRO A 63 1.48 -0.76 3.32
CA PRO A 63 2.33 -1.16 4.44
C PRO A 63 3.61 -1.93 4.03
N GLY A 64 3.92 -2.01 2.73
CA GLY A 64 4.90 -2.92 2.15
C GLY A 64 6.36 -2.44 1.98
N THR A 65 6.83 -1.44 2.73
CA THR A 65 8.28 -1.19 2.91
C THR A 65 8.65 -1.00 4.38
N THR A 66 9.35 -2.01 4.91
CA THR A 66 10.63 -1.82 5.61
C THR A 66 11.65 -2.68 4.88
#